data_AF-A0A7K0FT57-F1
#
_entry.id   AF-A0A7K0FT57-F1
#
_cell.length_a   1.000
_cell.length_b   1.000
_cell.length_c   1.000
_cell.angle_alpha   90.00
_cell.angle_beta   90.00
_cell.angle_gamma   90.00
#
_symmetry.space_group_name_H-M   'P 1'
#
loop_
_entity.id
_entity.type
_entity.pdbx_description
1 polymer ?
#
loop_
_entity_poly.entity_id
_entity_poly.type
_entity_poly.pdbx_seq_one_letter_code
_entity_poly.pdbx_strand_id
1 'polypeptide(L)'
;MPYKLFLDDIRNITDVYNNADNFVVVRNYNDFVRYIKNQGLPCFISFDNDLGEDENKNILPDGYACAKWLVYESDIDLRNLQFRVHSANPIARVQIQSLLNNYINFLKTEKFL
;
A
#
# COMPACT_ATOMS: atom_id res chain seq x y z
N MET A 1 -11.55 15.78 -1.00
CA MET A 1 -11.25 15.14 -2.31
C MET A 1 -10.71 13.74 -2.03
N PRO A 2 -10.97 12.74 -2.88
CA PRO A 2 -10.35 11.43 -2.73
C PRO A 2 -8.82 11.59 -2.84
N TYR A 3 -8.09 11.01 -1.89
CA TYR A 3 -6.64 11.11 -1.81
C TYR A 3 -5.97 9.81 -2.25
N LYS A 4 -4.71 9.93 -2.66
CA LYS A 4 -3.83 8.82 -3.04
C LYS A 4 -2.74 8.68 -2.00
N LEU A 5 -2.29 7.47 -1.72
CA LEU A 5 -1.22 7.22 -0.78
C LEU A 5 0.02 6.70 -1.52
N PHE A 6 1.19 7.24 -1.21
CA PHE A 6 2.48 6.84 -1.77
C PHE A 6 3.35 6.33 -0.63
N LEU A 7 3.56 5.01 -0.59
CA LEU A 7 4.39 4.32 0.40
C LEU A 7 5.77 4.07 -0.20
N ASP A 8 6.78 4.80 0.30
CA ASP A 8 8.17 4.70 -0.12
C ASP A 8 9.04 5.45 0.89
N ASP A 9 10.12 4.85 1.36
CA ASP A 9 11.02 5.45 2.36
C ASP A 9 11.96 6.49 1.73
N ILE A 10 12.38 6.30 0.48
CA ILE A 10 13.43 7.08 -0.18
C ILE A 10 12.86 8.00 -1.27
N ARG A 11 12.11 7.45 -2.22
CA ARG A 11 11.71 8.17 -3.45
C ARG A 11 10.62 9.19 -3.15
N ASN A 12 10.59 10.25 -3.93
CA ASN A 12 9.47 11.19 -3.99
C ASN A 12 8.51 10.80 -5.11
N ILE A 13 7.30 11.37 -5.07
CA ILE A 13 6.25 11.06 -6.03
C ILE A 13 6.72 11.35 -7.48
N THR A 14 7.46 12.44 -7.67
CA THR A 14 7.99 12.86 -8.98
C THR A 14 9.02 11.90 -9.57
N ASP A 15 9.63 11.04 -8.75
CA ASP A 15 10.58 10.03 -9.22
C ASP A 15 9.86 8.84 -9.89
N VAL A 16 8.55 8.68 -9.63
CA VAL A 16 7.76 7.53 -10.09
C VAL A 16 6.52 7.93 -10.90
N TYR A 17 6.11 9.20 -10.82
CA TYR A 17 4.94 9.76 -11.49
C TYR A 17 5.23 11.18 -11.97
N ASN A 18 4.80 11.50 -13.20
CA ASN A 18 4.94 12.86 -13.75
C ASN A 18 3.99 13.89 -13.08
N ASN A 19 2.96 13.43 -12.37
CA ASN A 19 2.01 14.28 -11.67
C ASN A 19 1.86 13.80 -10.21
N ALA A 20 2.04 14.72 -9.26
CA ALA A 20 1.96 14.48 -7.81
C ALA A 20 0.59 14.82 -7.19
N ASP A 21 -0.41 15.16 -8.00
CA ASP A 21 -1.72 15.61 -7.53
C ASP A 21 -2.41 14.60 -6.62
N ASN A 22 -2.79 15.11 -5.44
CA ASN A 22 -3.52 14.43 -4.37
C ASN A 22 -2.80 13.23 -3.75
N PHE A 23 -1.48 13.12 -3.92
CA PHE A 23 -0.68 12.13 -3.20
C PHE A 23 -0.31 12.61 -1.80
N VAL A 24 -0.47 11.71 -0.85
CA VAL A 24 0.10 11.81 0.49
C VAL A 24 1.23 10.79 0.58
N VAL A 25 2.38 11.22 1.08
CA VAL A 25 3.55 10.37 1.23
C VAL A 25 3.62 9.82 2.65
N VAL A 26 3.83 8.52 2.77
CA VAL A 26 4.13 7.83 4.03
C VAL A 26 5.41 7.02 3.84
N ARG A 27 6.27 7.02 4.86
CA ARG A 27 7.65 6.53 4.74
C ARG A 27 7.89 5.16 5.35
N ASN A 28 6.92 4.65 6.11
CA ASN A 28 7.04 3.40 6.85
C ASN A 28 5.66 2.80 7.12
N TYR A 29 5.65 1.56 7.60
CA TYR A 29 4.44 0.82 7.96
C TYR A 29 3.56 1.55 8.99
N ASN A 30 4.15 2.14 10.03
CA ASN A 30 3.38 2.79 11.09
C ASN A 30 2.62 4.01 10.55
N ASP A 31 3.25 4.81 9.71
CA ASP A 31 2.62 5.95 9.05
C ASP A 31 1.54 5.52 8.07
N PHE A 32 1.77 4.44 7.32
CA PHE A 32 0.78 3.85 6.44
C PHE A 32 -0.50 3.46 7.20
N VAL A 33 -0.36 2.65 8.26
CA VAL A 33 -1.47 2.21 9.10
C VAL A 33 -2.17 3.39 9.75
N ARG A 34 -1.41 4.29 10.37
CA ARG A 34 -1.94 5.47 11.07
C ARG A 34 -2.74 6.36 10.13
N TYR A 35 -2.22 6.63 8.94
CA TYR A 35 -2.87 7.54 8.00
C TYR A 35 -4.20 6.95 7.50
N ILE A 36 -4.21 5.67 7.12
CA ILE A 36 -5.43 5.00 6.65
C ILE A 36 -6.46 4.86 7.78
N LYS A 37 -6.05 4.56 9.02
CA LYS A 37 -6.97 4.54 10.16
C LYS A 37 -7.63 5.89 10.41
N ASN A 38 -6.90 6.99 10.22
CA ASN A 38 -7.40 8.34 10.48
C ASN A 38 -8.23 8.92 9.32
N GLN A 39 -7.89 8.60 8.07
CA GLN A 39 -8.46 9.23 6.88
C GLN A 39 -9.38 8.29 6.07
N GLY A 40 -9.48 7.02 6.46
CA GLY A 40 -10.13 5.97 5.68
C GLY A 40 -9.31 5.52 4.47
N LEU A 41 -9.86 4.58 3.69
CA LEU A 41 -9.20 4.01 2.52
C LEU A 41 -8.93 5.08 1.44
N PRO A 42 -7.69 5.27 0.97
CA PRO A 42 -7.41 6.10 -0.21
C PRO A 42 -8.05 5.50 -1.47
N CYS A 43 -8.31 6.34 -2.48
CA CYS A 43 -8.78 5.84 -3.77
C CYS A 43 -7.69 5.09 -4.55
N PHE A 44 -6.42 5.35 -4.24
CA PHE A 44 -5.27 4.74 -4.89
C PHE A 44 -4.09 4.59 -3.92
N ILE A 45 -3.36 3.48 -3.98
CA ILE A 45 -2.10 3.28 -3.24
C ILE A 45 -0.95 2.89 -4.19
N SER A 46 0.19 3.57 -4.06
CA SER A 46 1.45 3.17 -4.69
C SER A 46 2.36 2.54 -3.65
N PHE A 47 2.80 1.30 -3.86
CA PHE A 47 3.63 0.55 -2.93
C PHE A 47 5.06 0.40 -3.44
N ASP A 48 6.03 0.88 -2.65
CA ASP A 48 7.33 0.22 -2.59
C ASP A 48 7.27 -0.95 -1.61
N ASN A 49 8.12 -1.94 -1.82
CA ASN A 49 8.32 -3.00 -0.85
C ASN A 49 9.40 -2.64 0.16
N ASP A 50 10.54 -2.12 -0.29
CA ASP A 50 11.61 -1.81 0.64
C ASP A 50 11.23 -0.56 1.44
N LEU A 51 11.35 -0.65 2.76
CA LEU A 51 11.09 0.45 3.70
C LEU A 51 12.27 0.64 4.65
N GLY A 52 13.42 0.07 4.31
CA GLY A 52 14.68 0.26 5.00
C GLY A 52 14.81 -0.53 6.30
N GLU A 53 15.72 -0.03 7.13
CA GLU A 53 16.14 -0.62 8.40
C GLU A 53 16.18 0.44 9.51
N ASP A 54 16.05 0.03 10.77
CA ASP A 54 16.18 0.92 11.92
C ASP A 54 17.66 1.23 12.26
N GLU A 55 17.90 2.06 13.27
CA GLU A 55 19.24 2.43 13.74
C GLU A 55 20.11 1.22 14.16
N ASN A 56 19.47 0.10 14.50
CA ASN A 56 20.12 -1.15 14.91
C ASN A 56 20.28 -2.14 13.75
N LYS A 57 19.97 -1.74 12.50
CA LYS A 57 19.99 -2.58 11.28
C LYS A 57 18.97 -3.72 11.29
N ASN A 58 17.87 -3.55 12.04
CA ASN A 58 16.74 -4.45 11.90
C ASN A 58 15.90 -4.02 10.70
N ILE A 59 15.57 -4.97 9.84
CA ILE A 59 14.69 -4.74 8.68
C ILE A 59 13.32 -4.28 9.20
N LEU A 60 12.86 -3.14 8.69
CA LEU A 60 11.55 -2.60 9.01
C LEU A 60 10.44 -3.41 8.32
N PRO A 61 9.19 -3.39 8.86
CA PRO A 61 8.06 -3.99 8.15
C PRO A 61 7.92 -3.38 6.76
N ASP A 62 7.88 -4.24 5.75
CA ASP A 62 7.99 -3.89 4.34
C ASP A 62 6.63 -3.56 3.71
N GLY A 63 6.61 -3.21 2.43
CA GLY A 63 5.37 -2.93 1.70
C GLY A 63 4.42 -4.12 1.66
N TYR A 64 4.94 -5.35 1.67
CA TYR A 64 4.13 -6.55 1.79
C TYR A 64 3.48 -6.68 3.17
N ALA A 65 4.14 -6.27 4.25
CA ALA A 65 3.52 -6.12 5.57
C ALA A 65 2.34 -5.13 5.55
N CYS A 66 2.47 -4.00 4.86
CA CYS A 66 1.37 -3.04 4.68
C CYS A 66 0.17 -3.65 3.93
N ALA A 67 0.44 -4.42 2.86
CA ALA A 67 -0.61 -5.12 2.12
C ALA A 67 -1.31 -6.21 2.95
N LYS A 68 -0.55 -6.96 3.76
CA LYS A 68 -1.12 -7.94 4.71
C LYS A 68 -2.01 -7.27 5.75
N TRP A 69 -1.57 -6.14 6.31
CA TRP A 69 -2.38 -5.39 7.27
C TRP A 69 -3.72 -4.95 6.64
N LEU A 70 -3.72 -4.44 5.41
CA LEU A 70 -4.95 -4.11 4.70
C LEU A 70 -5.91 -5.31 4.61
N VAL A 71 -5.40 -6.48 4.23
CA VAL A 71 -6.24 -7.66 3.98
C VAL A 71 -6.72 -8.34 5.25
N TYR A 72 -5.86 -8.46 6.26
CA TYR A 72 -6.11 -9.34 7.41
C TYR A 72 -6.49 -8.60 8.69
N GLU A 73 -6.20 -7.31 8.79
CA GLU A 73 -6.28 -6.58 10.08
C GLU A 73 -7.04 -5.26 9.99
N SER A 74 -7.25 -4.71 8.79
CA SER A 74 -7.81 -3.35 8.67
C SER A 74 -9.32 -3.26 8.88
N ASP A 75 -10.06 -4.36 8.66
CA ASP A 75 -11.53 -4.40 8.59
C ASP A 75 -12.15 -3.42 7.56
N ILE A 76 -11.35 -2.96 6.59
CA ILE A 76 -11.78 -2.01 5.56
C ILE A 76 -12.27 -2.77 4.31
N ASP A 77 -13.38 -2.33 3.72
CA ASP A 77 -13.82 -2.81 2.40
C ASP A 77 -12.88 -2.34 1.28
N LEU A 78 -12.06 -3.26 0.76
CA LEU A 78 -11.07 -2.98 -0.28
C LEU A 78 -11.62 -3.12 -1.71
N ARG A 79 -12.91 -3.41 -1.93
CA ARG A 79 -13.48 -3.72 -3.27
C ARG A 79 -13.13 -2.69 -4.35
N ASN A 80 -13.06 -1.42 -3.95
CA ASN A 80 -12.80 -0.30 -4.85
C ASN A 80 -11.35 0.22 -4.80
N LEU A 81 -10.47 -0.44 -4.05
CA LEU A 81 -9.06 -0.06 -3.97
C LEU A 81 -8.41 -0.21 -5.35
N GLN A 82 -7.83 0.87 -5.86
CA GLN A 82 -6.88 0.82 -6.96
C GLN A 82 -5.46 0.87 -6.40
N PHE A 83 -4.52 0.17 -7.03
CA PHE A 83 -3.14 0.20 -6.54
C PHE A 83 -2.12 -0.07 -7.66
N ARG A 84 -0.87 0.31 -7.39
CA ARG A 84 0.32 -0.05 -8.17
C ARG A 84 1.44 -0.46 -7.23
N VAL A 85 2.28 -1.37 -7.67
CA VAL A 85 3.52 -1.73 -6.95
C VAL A 85 4.71 -1.25 -7.76
N HIS A 86 5.36 -0.19 -7.29
CA HIS A 86 6.51 0.46 -7.93
C HIS A 86 7.85 0.02 -7.34
N SER A 87 7.85 -1.07 -6.56
CA SER A 87 9.07 -1.70 -6.09
C SER A 87 9.92 -2.27 -7.23
N ALA A 88 11.24 -2.21 -7.09
CA ALA A 88 12.19 -2.84 -8.01
C ALA A 88 12.25 -4.37 -7.84
N ASN A 89 11.89 -4.89 -6.66
CA ASN A 89 11.90 -6.34 -6.37
C ASN A 89 10.73 -7.04 -7.08
N PRO A 90 10.98 -7.89 -8.11
CA PRO A 90 9.92 -8.52 -8.89
C PRO A 90 9.14 -9.58 -8.08
N ILE A 91 9.77 -10.24 -7.10
CA ILE A 91 9.12 -11.25 -6.27
C ILE A 91 8.12 -10.56 -5.32
N ALA A 92 8.58 -9.52 -4.61
CA ALA A 92 7.72 -8.74 -3.73
C ALA A 92 6.55 -8.10 -4.50
N ARG A 93 6.82 -7.61 -5.72
CA ARG A 93 5.79 -7.08 -6.62
C ARG A 93 4.68 -8.10 -6.88
N VAL A 94 5.03 -9.33 -7.23
CA VAL A 94 4.06 -10.41 -7.48
C VAL A 94 3.31 -10.77 -6.20
N GLN A 95 3.99 -10.80 -5.05
CA GLN A 95 3.35 -11.12 -3.76
C GLN A 95 2.28 -10.09 -3.37
N ILE A 96 2.63 -8.80 -3.39
CA ILE A 96 1.67 -7.72 -3.08
C ILE A 96 0.50 -7.73 -4.07
N GLN A 97 0.79 -7.83 -5.37
CA GLN A 97 -0.25 -7.86 -6.41
C GLN A 97 -1.19 -9.05 -6.24
N SER A 98 -0.64 -10.25 -6.02
CA SER A 98 -1.43 -11.47 -5.87
C SER A 98 -2.33 -11.39 -4.65
N LEU A 99 -1.80 -10.96 -3.50
CA LEU A 99 -2.55 -10.82 -2.26
C LEU A 99 -3.75 -9.87 -2.43
N LEU A 100 -3.50 -8.64 -2.90
CA LEU A 100 -4.54 -7.62 -3.03
C LEU A 100 -5.55 -7.99 -4.12
N ASN A 101 -5.11 -8.46 -5.28
CA ASN A 101 -6.04 -8.84 -6.35
C ASN A 101 -6.95 -10.00 -5.93
N ASN A 102 -6.40 -11.03 -5.30
CA ASN A 102 -7.19 -12.18 -4.85
C ASN A 102 -8.22 -11.78 -3.80
N TYR A 103 -7.83 -10.97 -2.82
CA TYR A 103 -8.76 -10.54 -1.79
C TYR A 103 -9.84 -9.58 -2.32
N ILE A 104 -9.48 -8.62 -3.19
CA ILE A 104 -10.45 -7.74 -3.86
C ILE A 104 -11.44 -8.56 -4.70
N ASN A 105 -10.97 -9.58 -5.41
CA ASN A 105 -11.83 -10.46 -6.18
C ASN A 105 -12.78 -11.26 -5.28
N PHE A 106 -12.27 -11.84 -4.18
CA PHE A 106 -13.07 -12.52 -3.17
C PHE A 106 -14.21 -11.62 -2.65
N LEU A 107 -13.88 -10.39 -2.22
CA LEU A 107 -14.89 -9.44 -1.74
C LEU A 107 -15.94 -9.06 -2.80
N LYS A 108 -15.55 -8.99 -4.08
CA LYS A 108 -16.48 -8.72 -5.19
C LYS A 108 -17.38 -9.91 -5.48
N THR A 109 -16.88 -11.13 -5.36
CA THR A 109 -17.66 -12.36 -5.59
C THR A 109 -18.63 -12.68 -4.47
N GLU A 110 -18.29 -12.41 -3.21
CA GLU A 110 -19.21 -12.62 -2.07
C GLU A 110 -20.51 -11.83 -2.19
N LYS A 111 -20.51 -10.70 -2.90
CA LYS A 111 -21.73 -9.89 -3.11
C LYS A 111 -22.81 -10.61 -3.92
N PHE A 112 -22.48 -11.76 -4.53
CA PHE A 112 -23.40 -12.57 -5.35
C PHE A 112 -23.81 -13.89 -4.68
N LEU A 113 -23.46 -14.09 -3.40
CA LEU A 113 -23.96 -15.18 -2.54
C LEU A 113 -24.97 -14.63 -1.54
#